data_AF-A0A7W7PQM5-F1
#
_entry.id   AF-A0A7W7PQM5-F1
#
_cell.length_a   1.000
_cell.length_b   1.000
_cell.length_c   1.000
_cell.angle_alpha   90.00
_cell.angle_beta   90.00
_cell.angle_gamma   90.00
#
_symmetry.space_group_name_H-M   'P 1'
#
loop_
_entity.id
_entity.type
_entity.pdbx_description
1 polymer ?
#
loop_
_entity_poly.entity_id
_entity_poly.type
_entity_poly.pdbx_seq_one_letter_code
_entity_poly.pdbx_strand_id
1 'polypeptide(L)' 'MAARPAQRFLPGLRRAGQVIARVGDSGNPTEPHLHFQLVDGPDPDTARGVPFTWRGIGVPRNGEVFDVPEPAPTTPA' A
#
# COMPACT_ATOMS: atom_id res chain seq x y z
N MET A 1 20.64 10.12 -9.34
CA MET A 1 19.66 9.01 -9.43
C MET A 1 18.37 9.62 -9.95
N ALA A 2 17.89 9.20 -11.13
CA ALA A 2 16.69 9.80 -11.72
C ALA A 2 15.43 9.25 -11.04
N ALA A 3 14.49 10.11 -10.66
CA ALA A 3 13.20 9.72 -10.10
C ALA A 3 12.47 8.79 -11.08
N ARG A 4 12.01 7.64 -10.60
CA ARG A 4 11.25 6.71 -11.43
C ARG A 4 9.86 7.29 -11.72
N PRO A 5 9.35 7.18 -12.96
CA PRO A 5 8.03 7.70 -13.29
C PRO A 5 6.95 7.04 -12.42
N ALA A 6 5.99 7.83 -11.96
CA ALA A 6 4.88 7.35 -11.15
C ALA A 6 4.09 6.26 -11.91
N GLN A 7 3.74 5.19 -11.21
CA GLN A 7 2.98 4.08 -11.80
C GLN A 7 1.53 4.52 -11.99
N ARG A 8 1.05 4.44 -13.23
CA ARG A 8 -0.31 4.87 -13.59
C ARG A 8 -1.25 3.68 -13.47
N PHE A 9 -2.24 3.79 -12.59
CA PHE A 9 -3.26 2.76 -12.43
C PHE A 9 -4.23 2.77 -13.61
N LEU A 10 -4.50 1.59 -14.17
CA LEU A 10 -5.57 1.41 -15.14
C LEU A 10 -6.90 1.29 -14.40
N PRO A 11 -7.98 1.92 -14.89
CA PRO A 11 -9.31 1.70 -14.32
C PRO A 11 -9.66 0.21 -14.42
N GLY A 12 -10.30 -0.33 -13.37
CA GLY A 12 -10.73 -1.73 -13.35
C GLY A 12 -9.91 -2.65 -12.45
N LEU A 13 -9.41 -2.15 -11.32
CA LEU A 13 -9.03 -3.04 -10.22
C LEU A 13 -10.29 -3.75 -9.70
N ARG A 14 -10.35 -5.08 -9.80
CA ARG A 14 -11.61 -5.83 -9.60
C ARG A 14 -11.54 -6.86 -8.48
N ARG A 15 -10.36 -7.19 -7.95
CA ARG A 15 -10.16 -8.29 -7.00
C ARG A 15 -9.04 -8.00 -6.00
N ALA A 16 -9.22 -8.48 -4.77
CA ALA A 16 -8.16 -8.48 -3.76
C ALA A 16 -6.97 -9.36 -4.20
N GLY A 17 -5.75 -8.95 -3.88
CA GLY A 17 -4.51 -9.67 -4.23
C GLY A 17 -3.93 -9.35 -5.62
N GLN A 18 -4.65 -8.60 -6.46
CA GLN A 18 -4.10 -8.13 -7.74
C GLN A 18 -2.98 -7.12 -7.50
N VAL A 19 -1.80 -7.34 -8.11
CA VAL A 19 -0.68 -6.40 -8.07
C VAL A 19 -1.03 -5.17 -8.92
N ILE A 20 -0.94 -3.99 -8.31
CA ILE A 20 -1.28 -2.71 -8.97
C ILE A 20 -0.09 -1.76 -9.11
N ALA A 21 0.89 -1.89 -8.21
CA ALA A 21 2.10 -1.10 -8.25
C ALA A 21 3.23 -1.77 -7.43
N ARG A 22 4.46 -1.31 -7.66
CA ARG A 22 5.63 -1.53 -6.79
C ARG A 22 5.88 -0.31 -5.90
N VAL A 23 6.36 -0.52 -4.67
CA VAL A 23 6.78 0.55 -3.75
C VAL A 23 7.89 1.41 -4.39
N GLY A 24 7.87 2.70 -4.11
CA GLY A 24 8.85 3.67 -4.60
C GLY A 24 8.93 4.90 -3.69
N ASP A 25 9.48 5.98 -4.25
CA ASP A 25 9.82 7.23 -3.57
C ASP A 25 9.30 8.47 -4.33
N SER A 26 8.29 8.31 -5.18
CA SER A 26 7.69 9.43 -5.90
C SER A 26 6.95 10.39 -4.97
N GLY A 27 7.07 11.71 -5.20
CA GLY A 27 6.38 12.75 -4.42
C GLY A 27 7.36 13.51 -3.51
N ASN A 28 6.99 13.73 -2.25
CA ASN A 28 7.85 14.33 -1.23
C ASN A 28 8.21 13.36 -0.06
N PRO A 29 8.67 12.12 -0.32
CA PRO A 29 9.13 11.24 0.75
C PRO A 29 10.62 11.42 1.06
N THR A 30 11.02 11.10 2.28
CA THR A 30 12.43 11.03 2.68
C THR A 30 13.06 9.67 2.36
N GLU A 31 12.25 8.61 2.26
CA GLU A 31 12.68 7.22 2.03
C GLU A 31 11.60 6.43 1.27
N PRO A 32 11.93 5.31 0.59
CA PRO A 32 10.93 4.49 -0.10
C PRO A 32 9.94 3.83 0.88
N HIS A 33 8.66 4.15 0.75
CA HIS A 33 7.60 3.58 1.59
C HIS A 33 6.24 3.57 0.88
N LEU A 34 5.28 2.83 1.43
CA LEU A 34 3.90 2.82 0.96
C LEU A 34 3.03 3.66 1.91
N HIS A 35 2.43 4.74 1.38
CA HIS A 35 1.35 5.44 2.08
C HIS A 35 0.01 4.75 1.76
N PHE A 36 -0.74 4.38 2.79
CA PHE A 36 -2.03 3.69 2.66
C PHE A 36 -3.12 4.45 3.42
N GLN A 37 -4.25 4.71 2.76
CA GLN A 37 -5.40 5.37 3.33
C GLN A 37 -6.69 4.63 2.94
N LEU A 38 -7.56 4.36 3.93
CA LEU A 38 -8.89 3.79 3.72
C LEU A 38 -9.94 4.74 4.30
N VAL A 39 -10.81 5.23 3.44
CA VAL A 39 -11.86 6.20 3.78
C VAL A 39 -13.20 5.81 3.16
N ASP A 40 -14.30 6.32 3.71
CA ASP A 40 -15.68 6.00 3.32
C ASP A 40 -16.23 6.81 2.12
N GLY A 41 -15.43 7.73 1.57
CA GLY A 41 -15.82 8.58 0.45
C GLY A 41 -14.64 9.05 -0.40
N PRO A 42 -14.90 9.55 -1.63
CA PRO A 42 -13.86 10.00 -2.55
C PRO A 42 -13.32 11.41 -2.24
N ASP A 43 -14.06 12.21 -1.47
CA ASP A 43 -13.69 13.57 -1.11
C ASP A 43 -12.85 13.57 0.18
N PRO A 44 -11.55 13.91 0.12
CA PRO A 44 -10.67 13.86 1.29
C PRO A 44 -11.04 14.87 2.38
N ASP A 45 -11.75 15.95 2.05
CA ASP A 45 -12.12 16.98 3.02
C ASP A 45 -13.30 16.55 3.92
N THR A 46 -14.12 15.62 3.43
CA THR A 46 -15.35 15.17 4.11
C THR A 46 -15.34 13.70 4.51
N ALA A 47 -14.51 12.88 3.86
CA ALA A 47 -14.44 11.45 4.13
C ALA A 47 -13.83 11.14 5.50
N ARG A 48 -14.26 10.02 6.08
CA ARG A 48 -13.81 9.55 7.39
C ARG A 48 -12.98 8.29 7.24
N GLY A 49 -11.96 8.16 8.10
CA GLY A 49 -11.18 6.94 8.20
C GLY A 49 -12.06 5.76 8.61
N VAL A 50 -11.95 4.65 7.88
CA VAL A 50 -12.67 3.41 8.20
C VAL A 50 -11.78 2.51 9.07
N PRO A 51 -12.27 1.98 10.21
CA PRO A 51 -11.52 1.02 11.00
C PRO A 51 -11.18 -0.24 10.20
N PHE A 52 -9.94 -0.72 10.31
CA PHE A 52 -9.49 -1.91 9.60
C PHE A 52 -8.44 -2.68 10.39
N THR A 53 -8.24 -3.94 10.02
CA THR A 53 -7.20 -4.82 10.55
C THR A 53 -6.43 -5.45 9.40
N TRP A 54 -5.12 -5.58 9.53
CA TRP A 54 -4.31 -6.32 8.57
C TRP A 54 -4.49 -7.83 8.76
N ARG A 55 -4.51 -8.57 7.65
CA ARG A 55 -4.44 -10.03 7.67
C ARG A 55 -2.98 -10.46 7.63
N GLY A 56 -2.64 -11.51 8.37
CA GLY A 56 -1.27 -11.99 8.48
C GLY A 56 -0.54 -11.25 9.58
N ILE A 57 0.49 -10.48 9.22
CA ILE A 57 1.28 -9.72 10.18
C ILE A 57 0.58 -8.40 10.46
N GLY A 58 0.29 -8.12 11.73
CA GLY A 58 -0.34 -6.88 12.17
C GLY A 58 0.56 -5.65 11.94
N VAL A 59 0.06 -4.46 12.28
CA VAL A 59 0.94 -3.29 12.33
C VAL A 59 1.75 -3.37 13.62
N PRO A 60 3.09 -3.25 13.56
CA PRO A 60 3.90 -3.09 14.76
C PRO A 60 3.47 -1.83 15.52
N ARG A 61 3.85 -1.72 16.80
CA ARG A 61 3.68 -0.45 17.49
C ARG A 61 4.56 0.62 16.85
N ASN A 62 4.19 1.89 17.03
CA ASN A 62 5.01 3.00 16.54
C ASN A 62 6.44 2.89 17.08
N GLY A 63 7.44 2.93 16.20
CA GLY A 63 8.86 2.78 16.53
C GLY A 63 9.38 1.34 16.65
N GLU A 64 8.53 0.32 16.49
CA GLU A 64 8.94 -1.08 16.48
C GLU A 64 9.26 -1.52 15.05
N VAL A 65 10.50 -1.98 14.85
CA VAL A 65 10.94 -2.57 13.58
C VAL A 65 10.50 -4.02 13.56
N PHE A 66 9.92 -4.45 12.44
CA PHE A 66 9.54 -5.84 12.21
C PHE A 66 9.90 -6.25 10.79
N ASP A 67 10.31 -7.50 10.64
CA ASP A 67 10.52 -8.12 9.34
C ASP A 67 9.29 -8.92 8.94
N VAL A 68 8.85 -8.73 7.70
CA VAL A 68 7.82 -9.58 7.09
C VAL A 68 8.56 -10.74 6.42
N PRO A 69 8.33 -12.01 6.81
CA PRO A 69 8.86 -13.15 6.09
C PRO A 69 8.33 -13.12 4.66
N GLU A 70 9.19 -13.45 3.70
CA GLU A 70 8.81 -13.48 2.29
C GLU A 70 7.57 -14.38 2.13
N PRO A 71 6.49 -13.90 1.47
CA PRO A 71 5.31 -14.72 1.25
C PRO A 71 5.69 -15.97 0.45
N ALA A 72 5.14 -17.12 0.84
CA ALA A 72 5.33 -18.35 0.08
C ALA A 72 4.97 -18.12 -1.40
N PRO A 73 5.74 -18.67 -2.35
CA PRO A 73 5.50 -18.44 -3.77
C PRO A 73 4.08 -18.87 -4.14
N THR A 74 3.26 -17.92 -4.56
CA THR A 74 1.92 -18.20 -5.07
C THR A 74 2.08 -18.91 -6.42
N THR A 75 1.82 -20.23 -6.47
CA THR A 75 1.68 -20.93 -7.75
C THR A 75 0.52 -20.29 -8.52
N PRO A 76 0.74 -19.71 -9.71
CA PRO A 76 -0.36 -19.23 -10.52
C PRO A 76 -1.25 -20.42 -10.91
N ALA A 77 -2.57 -20.24 -10.77
CA ALA A 77 -3.58 -21.18 -11.26
C ALA A 77 -3.68 -21.15 -12.78
#